data_AF-A0A553JYU6-F1
#
_entry.id   AF-A0A553JYU6-F1
#
_cell.length_a   1.000
_cell.length_b   1.000
_cell.length_c   1.000
_cell.angle_alpha   90.00
_cell.angle_beta   90.00
_cell.angle_gamma   90.00
#
_symmetry.space_group_name_H-M   'P 1'
#
loop_
_entity.id
_entity.type
_entity.pdbx_description
1 polymer ?
#
loop_
_entity_poly.entity_id
_entity_poly.type
_entity_poly.pdbx_seq_one_letter_code
_entity_poly.pdbx_strand_id
1 'polypeptide(L)'
;LVHAAKNISAGQLNTRIPRFDGHDEIGLLGQTFQHMIENLRILISKNMEILEKEKLVRELELKALQSQINPHFLFNTLNAISKLAYIEGAEKTSELTVSTSNLLRYNLRKLDQPVTLREEVEHAKEYF
;
A
#
# COMPACT_ATOMS: atom_id res chain seq x y z
N LEU A 1 -4.35 -40.73 -6.81
CA LEU A 1 -4.78 -39.83 -5.71
C LEU A 1 -3.61 -39.35 -4.85
N VAL A 2 -2.81 -40.25 -4.27
CA VAL A 2 -1.71 -39.90 -3.34
C VAL A 2 -0.73 -38.86 -3.90
N HIS A 3 -0.28 -39.00 -5.15
CA HIS A 3 0.60 -38.02 -5.78
C HIS A 3 -0.05 -36.64 -5.95
N ALA A 4 -1.31 -36.58 -6.33
CA ALA A 4 -2.05 -35.31 -6.46
C ALA A 4 -2.22 -34.64 -5.08
N ALA A 5 -2.51 -35.41 -4.04
CA ALA A 5 -2.61 -34.90 -2.67
C ALA A 5 -1.27 -34.33 -2.15
N LYS A 6 -0.15 -35.00 -2.45
CA LYS A 6 1.18 -34.50 -2.08
C LYS A 6 1.52 -33.17 -2.76
N ASN A 7 1.22 -33.03 -4.05
CA ASN A 7 1.49 -31.79 -4.79
C ASN A 7 0.62 -30.62 -4.30
N ILE A 8 -0.64 -30.90 -3.98
CA ILE A 8 -1.58 -29.89 -3.48
C ILE A 8 -1.22 -29.43 -2.07
N SER A 9 -0.78 -30.36 -1.21
CA SER A 9 -0.21 -30.03 0.11
C SER A 9 1.03 -29.14 0.00
N ALA A 10 1.83 -29.30 -1.05
CA ALA A 10 2.96 -28.43 -1.36
C ALA A 10 2.56 -27.08 -2.04
N GLY A 11 1.27 -26.76 -2.12
CA GLY A 11 0.76 -25.51 -2.70
C GLY A 11 0.58 -25.52 -4.22
N GLN A 12 0.83 -26.65 -4.89
CA GLN A 12 0.66 -26.78 -6.35
C GLN A 12 -0.79 -27.11 -6.70
N LEU A 13 -1.65 -26.10 -6.59
CA LEU A 13 -3.09 -26.25 -6.76
C LEU A 13 -3.52 -26.51 -8.21
N ASN A 14 -2.66 -26.27 -9.20
CA ASN A 14 -2.94 -26.49 -10.63
C ASN A 14 -2.69 -27.94 -11.10
N THR A 15 -2.41 -28.86 -10.17
CA THR A 15 -2.17 -30.27 -10.50
C THR A 15 -3.43 -30.90 -11.12
N ARG A 16 -3.27 -31.65 -12.22
CA ARG A 16 -4.36 -32.38 -12.87
C ARG A 16 -4.76 -33.57 -12.00
N ILE A 17 -6.00 -33.56 -11.50
CA ILE A 17 -6.54 -34.71 -10.76
C ILE A 17 -6.94 -35.79 -11.78
N PRO A 18 -6.52 -37.06 -11.59
CA PRO A 18 -7.01 -38.16 -12.41
C PRO A 18 -8.53 -38.27 -12.30
N ARG A 19 -9.23 -38.56 -13.40
CA ARG A 19 -10.65 -38.87 -13.35
C ARG A 19 -10.84 -40.29 -12.80
N PHE A 20 -11.77 -40.44 -11.88
CA PHE A 20 -12.17 -41.73 -11.34
C PHE A 20 -13.62 -41.97 -11.79
N ASP A 21 -13.80 -42.80 -12.82
CA ASP A 21 -15.10 -43.14 -13.39
C ASP A 21 -15.74 -44.39 -12.73
N GLY A 22 -15.12 -44.88 -11.64
CA GLY A 22 -15.63 -45.98 -10.83
C GLY A 22 -16.81 -45.53 -9.96
N HIS A 23 -17.83 -46.37 -9.83
CA HIS A 23 -18.96 -46.17 -8.91
C HIS A 23 -18.66 -46.74 -7.50
N ASP A 24 -17.39 -47.00 -7.21
CA ASP A 24 -16.91 -47.53 -5.93
C ASP A 24 -16.51 -46.41 -4.96
N GLU A 25 -16.11 -46.78 -3.74
CA GLU A 25 -15.71 -45.86 -2.68
C GLU A 25 -14.51 -44.99 -3.08
N ILE A 26 -13.66 -45.49 -3.99
CA ILE A 26 -12.50 -44.76 -4.52
C ILE A 26 -12.94 -43.66 -5.48
N GLY A 27 -13.94 -43.93 -6.32
CA GLY A 27 -14.60 -42.92 -7.16
C GLY A 27 -15.21 -41.79 -6.35
N LEU A 28 -15.99 -42.12 -5.31
CA LEU A 28 -16.61 -41.14 -4.42
C LEU A 28 -15.56 -40.27 -3.70
N LEU A 29 -14.48 -40.89 -3.21
CA LEU A 29 -13.39 -40.18 -2.55
C LEU A 29 -12.67 -39.24 -3.53
N GLY A 30 -12.45 -39.68 -4.77
CA GLY A 30 -11.84 -38.86 -5.82
C GLY A 30 -12.67 -37.64 -6.19
N GLN A 31 -13.99 -37.79 -6.33
CA GLN A 31 -14.91 -36.68 -6.59
C GLN A 31 -14.97 -35.70 -5.42
N THR A 32 -15.06 -36.21 -4.19
CA THR A 32 -15.07 -35.38 -2.97
C THR A 32 -13.76 -34.59 -2.85
N PHE A 33 -12.62 -35.24 -3.12
CA PHE A 33 -11.31 -34.58 -3.12
C PHE A 33 -11.22 -33.47 -4.18
N GLN A 34 -11.70 -33.73 -5.39
CA GLN A 34 -11.80 -32.73 -6.46
C GLN A 34 -12.62 -31.51 -6.04
N HIS A 35 -13.78 -31.73 -5.40
CA HIS A 35 -14.63 -30.65 -4.91
C HIS A 35 -13.93 -29.81 -3.82
N MET A 36 -13.22 -30.45 -2.88
CA MET A 36 -12.45 -29.71 -1.86
C MET A 36 -11.38 -28.81 -2.47
N ILE A 37 -10.72 -29.24 -3.54
CA ILE A 37 -9.66 -28.46 -4.20
C ILE A 37 -10.22 -27.28 -4.97
N GLU A 38 -11.36 -27.47 -5.62
CA GLU A 38 -12.07 -26.39 -6.28
C GLU A 38 -12.51 -25.32 -5.26
N ASN A 39 -13.09 -25.74 -4.14
CA ASN A 39 -13.44 -24.85 -3.03
C ASN A 39 -12.20 -24.11 -2.49
N LEU A 40 -11.07 -24.80 -2.34
CA LEU A 40 -9.82 -24.18 -1.88
C LEU A 40 -9.33 -23.09 -2.86
N ARG A 41 -9.40 -23.33 -4.17
CA ARG A 41 -9.03 -22.34 -5.20
C ARG A 41 -9.95 -21.12 -5.16
N ILE A 42 -11.25 -21.34 -4.97
CA ILE A 42 -12.24 -20.24 -4.82
C ILE A 42 -11.92 -19.42 -3.58
N LEU A 43 -11.66 -20.07 -2.44
CA LEU A 43 -11.33 -19.38 -1.19
C LEU A 43 -10.04 -18.55 -1.31
N ILE A 44 -9.01 -19.08 -1.96
CA ILE A 44 -7.76 -18.34 -2.18
C ILE A 44 -7.98 -17.14 -3.10
N SER A 45 -8.72 -17.31 -4.19
CA SER A 45 -9.02 -16.22 -5.12
C SER A 45 -9.82 -15.11 -4.43
N LYS A 46 -10.84 -15.49 -3.64
CA LYS A 46 -11.62 -14.55 -2.84
C LYS A 46 -10.75 -13.83 -1.79
N ASN A 47 -9.83 -14.54 -1.15
CA ASN A 47 -8.93 -13.94 -0.17
C ASN A 47 -7.96 -12.94 -0.84
N MET A 48 -7.45 -13.24 -2.04
CA MET A 48 -6.64 -12.28 -2.80
C MET A 48 -7.44 -11.02 -3.16
N GLU A 49 -8.69 -11.18 -3.62
CA GLU A 49 -9.57 -10.04 -3.91
C GLU A 49 -9.84 -9.18 -2.66
N ILE A 50 -10.05 -9.80 -1.50
CA ILE A 50 -10.21 -9.09 -0.22
C ILE A 50 -8.94 -8.32 0.12
N LEU A 51 -7.76 -8.94 0.01
CA LEU A 51 -6.48 -8.28 0.30
C LEU A 51 -6.23 -7.07 -0.63
N GLU A 52 -6.55 -7.19 -1.92
CA GLU A 52 -6.44 -6.07 -2.87
C GLU A 52 -7.40 -4.94 -2.50
N LYS A 53 -8.65 -5.26 -2.14
CA LYS A 53 -9.63 -4.27 -1.68
C LYS A 53 -9.19 -3.58 -0.41
N GLU A 54 -8.69 -4.32 0.58
CA GLU A 54 -8.18 -3.75 1.83
C GLU A 54 -6.98 -2.82 1.58
N LYS A 55 -6.08 -3.20 0.65
CA LYS A 55 -4.97 -2.35 0.25
C LYS A 55 -5.47 -1.04 -0.36
N LEU A 56 -6.43 -1.12 -1.28
CA LEU A 56 -7.04 0.05 -1.91
C LEU A 56 -7.75 0.95 -0.88
N VAL A 57 -8.50 0.37 0.06
CA VAL A 57 -9.16 1.12 1.14
C VAL A 57 -8.12 1.87 1.97
N ARG A 58 -7.03 1.22 2.38
CA ARG A 58 -5.94 1.89 3.13
C ARG A 58 -5.31 3.04 2.34
N GLU A 59 -5.06 2.85 1.04
CA GLU A 59 -4.54 3.91 0.17
C GLU A 59 -5.50 5.11 0.07
N LEU A 60 -6.81 4.86 -0.02
CA LEU A 60 -7.83 5.91 -0.05
C LEU A 60 -7.97 6.63 1.30
N GLU A 61 -7.90 5.90 2.42
CA GLU A 61 -7.92 6.48 3.76
C GLU A 61 -6.72 7.38 4.00
N LEU A 62 -5.51 6.94 3.61
CA LEU A 62 -4.30 7.77 3.66
C LEU A 62 -4.47 9.05 2.83
N LYS A 63 -4.97 8.93 1.60
CA LYS A 63 -5.22 10.08 0.73
C LYS A 63 -6.29 11.03 1.30
N ALA A 64 -7.33 10.48 1.94
CA ALA A 64 -8.34 11.27 2.61
C ALA A 64 -7.76 12.04 3.81
N LEU A 65 -6.96 11.38 4.66
CA LEU A 65 -6.24 12.02 5.77
C LEU A 65 -5.29 13.12 5.27
N GLN A 66 -4.55 12.87 4.19
CA GLN A 66 -3.71 13.90 3.55
C GLN A 66 -4.55 15.10 3.10
N SER A 67 -5.73 14.88 2.51
CA SER A 67 -6.60 15.97 2.06
C SER A 67 -7.17 16.84 3.19
N GLN A 68 -7.29 16.29 4.41
CA GLN A 68 -7.70 17.07 5.58
C GLN A 68 -6.66 18.12 5.97
N ILE A 69 -5.37 17.86 5.73
CA ILE A 69 -4.33 18.88 5.76
C ILE A 69 -4.42 19.64 4.44
N ASN A 70 -5.16 20.76 4.40
CA ASN A 70 -5.15 21.61 3.22
C ASN A 70 -3.74 22.20 3.04
N PRO A 71 -2.91 21.69 2.10
CA PRO A 71 -1.51 22.08 2.04
C PRO A 71 -1.39 23.56 1.69
N HIS A 72 -2.33 24.07 0.88
CA HIS A 72 -2.41 25.48 0.54
C HIS A 72 -2.67 26.36 1.76
N PHE A 73 -3.58 25.96 2.65
CA PHE A 73 -3.82 26.71 3.89
C PHE A 73 -2.59 26.72 4.80
N LEU A 74 -1.93 25.57 4.96
CA LEU A 74 -0.70 25.44 5.75
C LEU A 74 0.43 26.33 5.20
N PHE A 75 0.70 26.29 3.89
CA PHE A 75 1.73 27.13 3.27
C PHE A 75 1.37 28.61 3.32
N ASN A 76 0.08 28.96 3.18
CA ASN A 76 -0.36 30.35 3.33
C ASN A 76 -0.15 30.85 4.76
N THR A 77 -0.37 30.01 5.75
CA THR A 77 -0.14 30.33 7.17
C THR A 77 1.35 30.56 7.43
N LEU A 78 2.22 29.64 6.99
CA LEU A 78 3.67 29.78 7.14
C LEU A 78 4.22 31.01 6.40
N ASN A 79 3.70 31.30 5.20
CA ASN A 79 4.06 32.51 4.46
C ASN A 79 3.64 33.79 5.20
N ALA A 80 2.47 33.79 5.85
CA ALA A 80 2.02 34.92 6.66
C ALA A 80 2.94 35.13 7.89
N ILE A 81 3.31 34.03 8.57
CA ILE A 81 4.24 34.06 9.71
C ILE A 81 5.62 34.58 9.28
N SER A 82 6.17 34.08 8.17
CA SER A 82 7.46 34.55 7.64
C SER A 82 7.43 36.05 7.32
N LYS A 83 6.37 36.54 6.66
CA LYS A 83 6.22 37.97 6.36
C LYS A 83 6.09 38.82 7.62
N LEU A 84 5.34 38.35 8.61
CA LEU A 84 5.21 39.04 9.90
C LEU A 84 6.56 39.14 10.60
N ALA A 85 7.30 38.02 10.70
CA ALA A 85 8.64 37.99 11.29
C ALA A 85 9.62 38.93 10.56
N TYR A 86 9.55 39.00 9.23
CA TYR A 86 10.35 39.93 8.45
C TYR A 86 10.03 41.40 8.78
N ILE A 87 8.75 41.76 8.87
CA ILE A 87 8.30 43.12 9.23
C ILE A 87 8.75 43.49 10.66
N GLU A 88 8.79 42.52 11.57
CA GLU A 88 9.25 42.70 12.95
C GLU A 88 10.79 42.70 13.09
N GLY A 89 11.54 42.59 12.00
CA GLY A 89 13.01 42.54 12.01
C GLY A 89 13.60 41.21 12.51
N ALA A 90 12.77 40.17 12.64
CA ALA A 90 13.19 38.83 13.04
C ALA A 90 13.58 37.98 11.81
N GLU A 91 14.65 38.38 11.11
CA GLU A 91 15.09 37.76 9.85
C GLU A 91 15.33 36.25 9.98
N LYS A 92 16.03 35.81 11.04
CA LYS A 92 16.27 34.36 11.29
C LYS A 92 14.97 33.57 11.46
N THR A 93 13.95 34.15 12.07
CA THR A 93 12.63 33.52 12.23
C THR A 93 11.93 33.40 10.88
N SER A 94 12.04 34.42 10.04
CA SER A 94 11.52 34.38 8.67
C SER A 94 12.18 33.28 7.85
N GLU A 95 13.52 33.21 7.85
CA GLU A 95 14.29 32.19 7.13
C GLU A 95 13.94 30.77 7.60
N LEU A 96 13.88 30.55 8.92
CA LEU A 96 13.52 29.25 9.49
C LEU A 96 12.09 28.84 9.11
N THR A 97 11.15 29.80 9.09
CA THR A 97 9.76 29.56 8.68
C THR A 97 9.67 29.16 7.21
N VAL A 98 10.48 29.79 6.34
CA VAL A 98 10.56 29.44 4.91
C VAL A 98 11.17 28.05 4.71
N SER A 99 12.28 27.74 5.36
CA SER A 99 12.91 26.41 5.30
C SER A 99 11.94 25.31 5.78
N THR A 100 11.22 25.56 6.88
CA THR A 100 10.19 24.66 7.41
C THR A 100 9.04 24.46 6.40
N SER A 101 8.60 25.53 5.74
CA SER A 101 7.57 25.47 4.69
C SER A 101 8.00 24.63 3.49
N ASN A 102 9.26 24.73 3.06
CA ASN A 102 9.81 23.93 1.97
C ASN A 102 9.91 22.45 2.35
N LEU A 103 10.39 22.15 3.56
CA LEU A 103 10.46 20.79 4.08
C LEU A 103 9.07 20.14 4.14
N LEU A 104 8.07 20.83 4.69
CA LEU A 104 6.70 20.34 4.74
C LEU A 104 6.12 20.15 3.34
N ARG A 105 6.45 21.02 2.38
CA ARG A 105 6.03 20.90 0.99
C ARG A 105 6.59 19.67 0.30
N TYR A 106 7.85 19.36 0.53
CA TYR A 106 8.45 18.15 0.00
C TYR A 106 7.77 16.90 0.57
N ASN A 107 7.68 16.82 1.89
CA ASN A 107 7.08 15.68 2.58
C ASN A 107 5.63 15.46 2.14
N LEU A 108 4.80 16.50 2.16
CA LEU A 108 3.37 16.40 1.81
C LEU A 108 3.11 16.13 0.32
N ARG A 109 4.05 16.45 -0.58
CA ARG A 109 3.90 16.16 -2.03
C ARG A 109 4.40 14.78 -2.42
N LYS A 110 5.32 14.17 -1.65
CA LYS A 110 6.07 12.98 -2.08
C LYS A 110 5.98 11.75 -1.17
N LEU A 111 5.13 11.77 -0.14
CA LEU A 111 4.92 10.62 0.77
C LEU A 111 4.61 9.29 0.05
N ASP A 112 3.92 9.33 -1.09
CA ASP A 112 3.42 8.14 -1.78
C ASP A 112 4.20 7.83 -3.08
N GLN A 113 5.28 8.55 -3.36
CA GLN A 113 6.08 8.36 -4.58
C GLN A 113 7.52 8.00 -4.25
N PRO A 114 8.09 6.95 -4.86
CA PRO A 114 9.52 6.69 -4.74
C PRO A 114 10.31 7.89 -5.30
N VAL A 115 11.26 8.35 -4.51
CA VAL A 115 12.15 9.48 -4.83
C VAL A 115 13.57 9.00 -5.03
N THR A 116 14.34 9.74 -5.81
CA THR A 116 15.75 9.42 -6.02
C THR A 116 16.58 9.82 -4.79
N LEU A 117 17.68 9.10 -4.53
CA LEU A 117 18.62 9.45 -3.46
C LEU A 117 19.16 10.89 -3.60
N ARG A 118 19.27 11.39 -4.84
CA ARG A 118 19.67 12.78 -5.13
C ARG A 118 18.66 13.77 -4.58
N GLU A 119 17.37 13.56 -4.81
CA GLU A 119 16.30 14.45 -4.32
C GLU A 119 16.28 14.48 -2.78
N GLU A 120 16.46 13.33 -2.13
CA GLU A 120 16.58 13.25 -0.67
C GLU A 120 17.77 14.06 -0.12
N VAL A 121 18.94 13.92 -0.74
CA VAL A 121 20.14 14.69 -0.32
C VAL A 121 19.96 16.19 -0.53
N GLU A 122 19.34 16.62 -1.63
CA GLU A 122 19.08 18.04 -1.87
C GLU A 122 18.05 18.61 -0.87
N HIS A 123 17.00 17.86 -0.54
CA HIS A 123 16.04 18.30 0.49
C HIS A 123 16.61 18.32 1.90
N ALA A 124 17.51 17.39 2.23
CA ALA A 124 18.22 17.44 3.51
C ALA A 124 19.03 18.74 3.65
N LYS A 125 19.62 19.26 2.57
CA LYS A 125 20.36 20.52 2.56
C LYS A 125 19.48 21.77 2.67
N GLU A 126 18.21 21.71 2.30
CA GLU A 126 17.30 22.87 2.49
C GLU A 126 17.01 23.14 3.98
N TYR A 127 17.31 22.17 4.85
CA TYR A 127 17.11 22.24 6.30
C TYR A 127 18.35 22.68 7.09
N PHE A 128 19.55 22.32 6.62
CA PHE A 128 20.84 22.61 7.28
C PHE A 128 21.50 23.86 6.71
#